data_AF-A0A8S1B7K7-F1
#
_entry.id   AF-A0A8S1B7K7-F1
#
_cell.length_a   1.000
_cell.length_b   1.000
_cell.length_c   1.000
_cell.angle_alpha   90.00
_cell.angle_beta   90.00
_cell.angle_gamma   90.00
#
_symmetry.space_group_name_H-M   'P 1'
#
loop_
_entity.id
_entity.type
_entity.pdbx_description
1 polymer ?
#
loop_
_entity_poly.entity_id
_entity_poly.type
_entity_poly.pdbx_seq_one_letter_code
_entity_poly.pdbx_strand_id
1 'polypeptide(L)'
;MGCARGLCTAEKIFIFINIAFAMYSGALLATAARLAWDPSTYTWFRFLCEAQYRVSAAYVLAAGLWLAALVYLAAAAAHRSARNCLHIYCVGVLCLALSEIGYGAWMGASLAAWWREAPQAELARHGMDLLHDLKPALLAVERYRDVARPLYDMIEEVEREAPNNVFVIIVFGVVGMVLQVAAFVMARRLASREGIEFGAEAARPRSARKERDACAVATADDDSDGADHDPPPGWRKKANLRMYTILDKIF
;
A
#
# COMPACT_ATOMS: atom_id res chain seq x y z
N MET A 1 -35.43 -12.74 1.55
CA MET A 1 -34.80 -11.92 0.48
C MET A 1 -33.72 -10.93 0.96
N GLY A 2 -33.44 -10.77 2.27
CA GLY A 2 -32.38 -9.86 2.77
C GLY A 2 -30.92 -10.31 2.55
N CYS A 3 -30.65 -11.63 2.38
CA CYS A 3 -29.28 -12.15 2.22
C CYS A 3 -28.58 -11.74 0.91
N ALA A 4 -29.33 -11.42 -0.15
CA ALA A 4 -28.74 -11.07 -1.45
C ALA A 4 -28.12 -9.66 -1.48
N ARG A 5 -28.67 -8.71 -0.69
CA ARG A 5 -28.14 -7.34 -0.63
C ARG A 5 -26.80 -7.27 0.09
N GLY A 6 -26.63 -7.95 1.23
CA GLY A 6 -25.37 -7.96 2.00
C GLY A 6 -24.19 -8.59 1.24
N LEU A 7 -24.48 -9.49 0.30
CA LEU A 7 -23.51 -10.19 -0.56
C LEU A 7 -22.86 -9.27 -1.58
N CYS A 8 -23.69 -8.63 -2.40
CA CYS A 8 -23.19 -7.67 -3.39
C CYS A 8 -22.45 -6.52 -2.71
N THR A 9 -22.81 -6.17 -1.47
CA THR A 9 -22.10 -5.15 -0.71
C THR A 9 -20.73 -5.64 -0.22
N ALA A 10 -20.61 -6.88 0.28
CA ALA A 10 -19.34 -7.42 0.77
C ALA A 10 -18.28 -7.57 -0.36
N GLU A 11 -18.70 -8.05 -1.53
CA GLU A 11 -17.82 -8.19 -2.70
C GLU A 11 -17.36 -6.82 -3.23
N LYS A 12 -18.27 -5.85 -3.34
CA LYS A 12 -17.93 -4.48 -3.75
C LYS A 12 -16.99 -3.79 -2.77
N ILE A 13 -17.22 -3.95 -1.46
CA ILE A 13 -16.34 -3.40 -0.42
C ILE A 13 -14.96 -4.07 -0.50
N PHE A 14 -14.91 -5.39 -0.70
CA PHE A 14 -13.65 -6.12 -0.84
C PHE A 14 -12.83 -5.62 -2.04
N ILE A 15 -13.46 -5.38 -3.18
CA ILE A 15 -12.80 -4.79 -4.36
C ILE A 15 -12.29 -3.38 -4.04
N PHE A 16 -13.10 -2.53 -3.42
CA PHE A 16 -12.71 -1.17 -3.06
C PHE A 16 -11.50 -1.14 -2.11
N ILE A 17 -11.51 -1.99 -1.08
CA ILE A 17 -10.38 -2.11 -0.15
C ILE A 17 -9.10 -2.52 -0.88
N ASN A 18 -9.19 -3.47 -1.82
CA ASN A 18 -8.02 -3.92 -2.58
C ASN A 18 -7.53 -2.88 -3.60
N ILE A 19 -8.41 -2.02 -4.12
CA ILE A 19 -7.99 -0.85 -4.91
C ILE A 19 -7.21 0.14 -4.03
N ALA A 20 -7.71 0.42 -2.82
CA ALA A 20 -6.99 1.27 -1.86
C ALA A 20 -5.62 0.67 -1.49
N PHE A 21 -5.55 -0.65 -1.30
CA PHE A 21 -4.29 -1.36 -1.11
C PHE A 21 -3.36 -1.28 -2.33
N ALA A 22 -3.87 -1.38 -3.56
CA ALA A 22 -3.05 -1.18 -4.75
C ALA A 22 -2.41 0.21 -4.77
N MET A 23 -3.18 1.25 -4.44
CA MET A 23 -2.67 2.62 -4.31
C MET A 23 -1.64 2.75 -3.19
N TYR A 24 -1.89 2.13 -2.04
CA TYR A 24 -0.97 2.15 -0.90
C TYR A 24 0.35 1.44 -1.19
N SER A 25 0.29 0.30 -1.87
CA SER A 25 1.46 -0.43 -2.36
C SER A 25 2.30 0.45 -3.30
N GLY A 26 1.65 1.12 -4.27
CA GLY A 26 2.33 2.06 -5.17
C GLY A 26 3.01 3.20 -4.41
N ALA A 27 2.36 3.78 -3.40
CA ALA A 27 2.94 4.82 -2.56
C ALA A 27 4.15 4.32 -1.74
N LEU A 28 4.08 3.12 -1.16
CA LEU A 28 5.19 2.51 -0.43
C LEU A 28 6.38 2.24 -1.36
N LEU A 29 6.14 1.68 -2.55
CA LEU A 29 7.20 1.41 -3.52
C LEU A 29 7.84 2.69 -4.05
N ALA A 30 7.05 3.73 -4.32
CA ALA A 30 7.57 5.04 -4.70
C ALA A 30 8.41 5.67 -3.57
N THR A 31 7.98 5.49 -2.31
CA THR A 31 8.72 5.96 -1.13
C THR A 31 10.03 5.17 -0.96
N ALA A 32 10.01 3.85 -1.12
CA ALA A 32 11.22 3.03 -1.11
C ALA A 32 12.20 3.42 -2.23
N ALA A 33 11.69 3.67 -3.44
CA ALA A 33 12.49 4.14 -4.57
C ALA A 33 13.15 5.49 -4.27
N ARG A 34 12.42 6.43 -3.64
CA ARG A 34 13.00 7.71 -3.18
C ARG A 34 14.08 7.51 -2.13
N LEU A 35 13.86 6.65 -1.14
CA LEU A 35 14.87 6.33 -0.11
C LEU A 35 16.11 5.64 -0.71
N ALA A 36 15.97 4.91 -1.82
CA ALA A 36 17.09 4.26 -2.49
C ALA A 36 17.90 5.23 -3.38
N TRP A 37 17.21 6.08 -4.15
CA TRP A 37 17.83 6.88 -5.22
C TRP A 37 18.03 8.36 -4.91
N ASP A 38 17.32 8.94 -3.94
CA ASP A 38 17.47 10.36 -3.61
C ASP A 38 18.37 10.53 -2.39
N PRO A 39 19.63 10.97 -2.57
CA PRO A 39 20.56 11.17 -1.46
C PRO A 39 20.19 12.35 -0.57
N SER A 40 19.31 13.26 -1.01
CA SER A 40 18.90 14.45 -0.24
C SER A 40 17.73 14.17 0.71
N THR A 41 16.96 13.11 0.46
CA THR A 41 15.79 12.74 1.24
C THR A 41 16.21 12.09 2.58
N TYR A 42 15.85 12.71 3.70
CA TYR A 42 16.18 12.28 5.07
C TYR A 42 17.69 12.09 5.36
N THR A 43 18.55 12.93 4.78
CA THR A 43 20.00 12.95 5.04
C THR A 43 20.34 12.84 6.52
N TRP A 44 19.70 13.65 7.36
CA TRP A 44 19.87 13.63 8.82
C TRP A 44 19.58 12.27 9.45
N PHE A 45 18.50 11.60 9.04
CA PHE A 45 18.15 10.29 9.57
C PHE A 45 19.14 9.21 9.12
N ARG A 46 19.66 9.32 7.90
CA ARG A 46 20.70 8.44 7.37
C ARG A 46 22.03 8.60 8.11
N PHE A 47 22.41 9.83 8.48
CA PHE A 47 23.66 10.10 9.20
C PHE A 47 23.59 9.73 10.69
N LEU A 48 22.47 10.05 11.36
CA LEU A 48 22.32 9.83 12.80
C LEU A 48 21.92 8.38 13.13
N CYS A 49 21.14 7.74 12.27
CA CYS A 49 20.51 6.44 12.51
C CYS A 49 20.64 5.53 11.27
N GLU A 50 21.88 5.26 10.81
CA GLU A 50 22.12 4.49 9.57
C GLU A 50 21.47 3.11 9.59
N ALA A 51 21.57 2.38 10.70
CA ALA A 51 21.00 1.05 10.83
C ALA A 51 19.46 1.08 10.72
N GLN A 52 18.81 2.02 11.42
CA GLN A 52 17.36 2.21 11.38
C GLN A 52 16.90 2.66 10.00
N TYR A 53 17.66 3.53 9.33
CA TYR A 53 17.41 3.95 7.95
C TYR A 53 17.40 2.77 6.99
N ARG A 54 18.45 1.92 7.02
CA ARG A 54 18.57 0.78 6.11
C ARG A 54 17.47 -0.25 6.33
N VAL A 55 17.13 -0.54 7.59
CA VAL A 55 16.02 -1.45 7.91
C VAL A 55 14.69 -0.85 7.46
N SER A 56 14.47 0.45 7.63
CA SER A 56 13.25 1.12 7.18
C SER A 56 13.09 1.10 5.66
N ALA A 57 14.16 1.41 4.92
CA ALA A 57 14.14 1.37 3.46
C ALA A 57 13.83 -0.06 2.94
N ALA A 58 14.47 -1.07 3.53
CA ALA A 58 14.21 -2.46 3.18
C ALA A 58 12.78 -2.90 3.56
N TYR A 59 12.30 -2.50 4.73
CA TYR A 59 10.96 -2.82 5.21
C TYR A 59 9.87 -2.20 4.34
N VAL A 60 9.98 -0.91 4.01
CA VAL A 60 9.01 -0.19 3.15
C VAL A 60 8.94 -0.85 1.76
N LEU A 61 10.08 -1.26 1.20
CA LEU A 61 10.13 -2.00 -0.07
C LEU A 61 9.45 -3.37 0.06
N ALA A 62 9.80 -4.14 1.08
CA ALA A 62 9.24 -5.47 1.30
C ALA A 62 7.74 -5.42 1.56
N ALA A 63 7.27 -4.47 2.37
CA ALA A 63 5.85 -4.23 2.65
C ALA A 63 5.11 -3.83 1.37
N GLY A 64 5.68 -2.91 0.57
CA GLY A 64 5.10 -2.51 -0.72
C GLY A 64 4.91 -3.69 -1.69
N LEU A 65 5.93 -4.54 -1.83
CA LEU A 65 5.87 -5.75 -2.67
C LEU A 65 4.89 -6.79 -2.12
N TRP A 66 4.88 -7.01 -0.80
CA TRP A 66 3.96 -7.93 -0.16
C TRP A 66 2.50 -7.51 -0.37
N LEU A 67 2.23 -6.21 -0.25
CA LEU A 67 0.91 -5.63 -0.43
C LEU A 67 0.46 -5.71 -1.89
N ALA A 68 1.37 -5.55 -2.86
CA ALA A 68 1.09 -5.83 -4.28
C ALA A 68 0.73 -7.30 -4.52
N ALA A 69 1.46 -8.24 -3.89
CA ALA A 69 1.17 -9.66 -3.98
C ALA A 69 -0.21 -9.99 -3.39
N LEU A 70 -0.59 -9.39 -2.26
CA LEU A 70 -1.92 -9.54 -1.67
C LEU A 70 -3.03 -9.04 -2.60
N VAL A 71 -2.84 -7.90 -3.25
CA VAL A 71 -3.78 -7.37 -4.24
C VAL A 71 -3.94 -8.32 -5.43
N TYR A 72 -2.84 -8.90 -5.91
CA TYR A 72 -2.89 -9.91 -6.96
C TYR A 72 -3.65 -11.16 -6.52
N LEU A 73 -3.42 -11.65 -5.29
CA LEU A 73 -4.18 -12.76 -4.72
C LEU A 73 -5.67 -12.45 -4.59
N ALA A 74 -6.03 -11.22 -4.21
CA ALA A 74 -7.42 -10.79 -4.13
C ALA A 74 -8.09 -10.77 -5.51
N ALA A 75 -7.40 -10.27 -6.54
CA ALA A 75 -7.88 -10.31 -7.92
C ALA A 75 -8.04 -11.77 -8.41
N ALA A 76 -7.07 -12.64 -8.11
CA ALA A 76 -7.15 -14.05 -8.45
C ALA A 76 -8.34 -14.75 -7.76
N ALA A 77 -8.60 -14.43 -6.50
CA ALA A 77 -9.74 -14.94 -5.74
C ALA A 77 -11.10 -14.44 -6.26
N ALA A 78 -11.15 -13.23 -6.85
CA ALA A 78 -12.35 -12.70 -7.48
C ALA A 78 -12.64 -13.36 -8.84
N HIS A 79 -11.61 -13.69 -9.62
CA HIS A 79 -11.77 -14.30 -10.95
C HIS A 79 -11.95 -15.83 -10.92
N ARG A 80 -11.35 -16.51 -9.93
CA ARG A 80 -11.54 -17.94 -9.68
C ARG A 80 -11.94 -18.06 -8.23
N SER A 81 -13.17 -18.49 -7.96
CA SER A 81 -13.73 -18.72 -6.62
C SER A 81 -12.95 -19.81 -5.88
N ALA A 82 -11.75 -19.44 -5.43
CA ALA A 82 -10.74 -20.33 -4.90
C ALA A 82 -10.56 -20.02 -3.43
N ARG A 83 -11.27 -20.79 -2.60
CA ARG A 83 -11.21 -20.75 -1.14
C ARG A 83 -9.79 -20.67 -0.58
N ASN A 84 -8.86 -21.41 -1.19
CA ASN A 84 -7.45 -21.42 -0.80
C ASN A 84 -6.80 -20.04 -0.99
N CYS A 85 -7.13 -19.31 -2.07
CA CYS A 85 -6.64 -17.95 -2.31
C CYS A 85 -7.15 -16.97 -1.24
N LEU A 86 -8.42 -17.07 -0.83
CA LEU A 86 -8.98 -16.24 0.25
C LEU A 86 -8.32 -16.55 1.61
N HIS A 87 -8.02 -17.81 1.90
CA HIS A 87 -7.31 -18.19 3.12
C HIS A 87 -5.86 -17.67 3.13
N ILE A 88 -5.14 -17.84 2.01
CA ILE A 88 -3.76 -17.32 1.87
C ILE A 88 -3.78 -15.78 1.98
N TYR A 89 -4.76 -15.11 1.38
CA TYR A 89 -4.95 -13.67 1.53
C TYR A 89 -5.16 -13.27 3.00
N CYS A 90 -6.06 -13.94 3.72
CA CYS A 90 -6.30 -13.66 5.15
C CYS A 90 -5.03 -13.83 5.99
N VAL A 91 -4.28 -14.92 5.75
CA VAL A 91 -3.01 -15.18 6.46
C VAL A 91 -1.99 -14.10 6.11
N GLY A 92 -1.92 -13.70 4.85
CA GLY A 92 -0.96 -12.69 4.42
C GLY A 92 -1.28 -11.28 4.92
N VAL A 93 -2.56 -10.90 5.04
CA VAL A 93 -2.99 -9.65 5.70
C VAL A 93 -2.66 -9.68 7.20
N LEU A 94 -2.88 -10.81 7.87
CA LEU A 94 -2.51 -10.96 9.29
C LEU A 94 -1.00 -10.88 9.50
N CYS A 95 -0.22 -11.53 8.63
CA CYS A 95 1.24 -11.47 8.64
C CYS A 95 1.74 -10.03 8.48
N LEU A 96 1.14 -9.29 7.53
CA LEU A 96 1.44 -7.87 7.32
C LEU A 96 1.16 -7.05 8.59
N ALA A 97 -0.03 -7.19 9.18
CA ALA A 97 -0.42 -6.46 10.38
C ALA A 97 0.52 -6.74 11.58
N LEU A 98 0.88 -8.01 11.80
CA LEU A 98 1.84 -8.38 12.84
C LEU A 98 3.23 -7.82 12.55
N SER A 99 3.66 -7.80 11.28
CA SER A 99 4.94 -7.22 10.90
C SER A 99 4.99 -5.72 11.12
N GLU A 100 3.89 -4.99 10.88
CA GLU A 100 3.79 -3.54 11.09
C GLU A 100 3.86 -3.17 12.57
N ILE A 101 3.15 -3.92 13.41
CA ILE A 101 3.21 -3.75 14.87
C ILE A 101 4.62 -4.06 15.38
N GLY A 102 5.20 -5.17 14.93
CA GLY A 102 6.56 -5.59 15.31
C GLY A 102 7.62 -4.57 14.88
N TYR A 103 7.54 -4.10 13.64
CA TYR A 103 8.43 -3.07 13.11
C TYR A 103 8.25 -1.73 13.84
N GLY A 104 7.01 -1.30 14.10
CA GLY A 104 6.73 -0.07 14.84
C GLY A 104 7.25 -0.11 16.28
N ALA A 105 7.04 -1.23 16.97
CA ALA A 105 7.55 -1.45 18.33
C ALA A 105 9.08 -1.50 18.36
N TRP A 106 9.69 -2.21 17.41
CA TRP A 106 11.15 -2.27 17.27
C TRP A 106 11.72 -0.88 16.96
N MET A 107 11.14 -0.13 16.02
CA MET A 107 11.59 1.21 15.66
C MET A 107 11.53 2.16 16.86
N GLY A 108 10.42 2.15 17.61
CA GLY A 108 10.27 2.96 18.81
C GLY A 108 11.30 2.60 19.89
N ALA A 109 11.51 1.31 20.14
CA ALA A 109 12.51 0.84 21.10
C ALA A 109 13.94 1.16 20.66
N SER A 110 14.28 0.97 19.38
CA SER A 110 15.58 1.26 18.80
C SER A 110 15.89 2.75 18.80
N LEU A 111 14.91 3.61 18.53
CA LEU A 111 15.06 5.06 18.64
C LEU A 111 15.22 5.49 20.10
N ALA A 112 14.44 4.91 21.02
CA ALA A 112 14.56 5.23 22.44
C ALA A 112 15.88 4.75 23.06
N ALA A 113 16.43 3.63 22.58
CA ALA A 113 17.74 3.12 22.97
C ALA A 113 18.85 3.99 22.36
N TRP A 114 18.79 4.27 21.07
CA TRP A 114 19.71 5.20 20.40
C TRP A 114 19.74 6.56 21.09
N TRP A 115 18.56 7.11 21.40
CA TRP A 115 18.45 8.39 22.10
C TRP A 115 19.14 8.39 23.45
N ARG A 116 19.21 7.26 24.17
CA ARG A 116 19.82 7.18 25.50
C ARG A 116 21.31 6.87 25.45
N GLU A 117 21.73 6.00 24.54
CA GLU A 117 23.04 5.32 24.60
C GLU A 117 24.01 5.77 23.51
N ALA A 118 23.54 6.33 22.39
CA ALA A 118 24.43 6.63 21.28
C ALA A 118 25.19 7.95 21.49
N PRO A 119 26.52 7.99 21.26
CA PRO A 119 27.30 9.23 21.32
C PRO A 119 26.89 10.24 20.24
N GLN A 120 26.33 9.76 19.12
CA GLN A 120 25.74 10.60 18.08
C GLN A 120 24.44 11.29 18.55
N ALA A 121 23.72 10.69 19.49
CA ALA A 121 22.55 11.34 20.10
C ALA A 121 22.99 12.48 21.04
N GLU A 122 24.18 12.41 21.62
CA GLU A 122 24.75 13.52 22.40
C GLU A 122 25.08 14.73 21.51
N LEU A 123 25.58 14.49 20.29
CA LEU A 123 25.70 15.50 19.23
C LEU A 123 24.35 16.07 18.81
N ALA A 124 23.31 15.25 18.70
CA ALA A 124 21.95 15.72 18.38
C ALA A 124 21.35 16.57 19.52
N ARG A 125 21.57 16.19 20.79
CA ARG A 125 21.15 16.97 21.96
C ARG A 125 21.90 18.30 22.03
N HIS A 126 23.23 18.28 21.91
CA HIS A 126 24.04 19.50 21.85
C HIS A 126 23.67 20.37 20.64
N GLY A 127 23.32 19.76 19.50
CA GLY A 127 22.84 20.47 18.32
C GLY A 127 21.47 21.11 18.52
N MET A 128 20.55 20.46 19.24
CA MET A 128 19.26 21.04 19.65
C MET A 128 19.44 22.21 20.62
N ASP A 129 20.33 22.06 21.60
CA ASP A 129 20.65 23.11 22.57
C ASP A 129 21.35 24.29 21.87
N LEU A 130 22.31 24.02 20.99
CA LEU A 130 22.93 25.03 20.14
C LEU A 130 21.89 25.70 19.24
N LEU A 131 20.95 24.98 18.64
CA LEU A 131 19.90 25.60 17.81
C LEU A 131 19.03 26.56 18.63
N HIS A 132 18.75 26.24 19.90
CA HIS A 132 18.05 27.13 20.82
C HIS A 132 18.83 28.41 21.12
N ASP A 133 20.15 28.31 21.29
CA ASP A 133 21.03 29.46 21.57
C ASP A 133 21.44 30.23 20.30
N LEU A 134 21.50 29.56 19.15
CA LEU A 134 21.92 30.10 17.87
C LEU A 134 20.81 30.91 17.21
N LYS A 135 19.53 30.56 17.41
CA LYS A 135 18.38 31.34 16.92
C LYS A 135 18.44 32.82 17.35
N PRO A 136 18.60 33.16 18.64
CA PRO A 136 18.73 34.56 19.07
C PRO A 136 20.08 35.17 18.63
N ALA A 137 21.16 34.39 18.55
CA ALA A 137 22.46 34.88 18.11
C ALA A 137 22.51 35.24 16.61
N LEU A 138 21.84 34.46 15.76
CA LEU A 138 21.67 34.72 14.32
C LEU A 138 20.85 35.99 14.05
N LEU A 139 19.87 36.29 14.92
CA LEU A 139 19.09 37.53 14.87
C LEU A 139 19.91 38.75 15.34
N ALA A 140 20.90 38.55 16.22
CA ALA A 140 21.74 39.62 16.76
C ALA A 140 22.90 40.03 15.82
N VAL A 141 23.34 39.15 14.92
CA VAL A 141 24.45 39.45 14.01
C VAL A 141 23.94 40.07 12.71
N GLU A 142 23.76 41.39 12.72
CA GLU A 142 23.38 42.19 11.54
C GLU A 142 24.29 41.97 10.32
N ARG A 143 25.55 41.60 10.55
CA ARG A 143 26.58 41.46 9.52
C ARG A 143 26.42 40.23 8.61
N TYR A 144 25.65 39.22 9.00
CA TYR A 144 25.40 38.01 8.21
C TYR A 144 23.92 37.78 7.92
N ARG A 145 23.11 38.83 8.05
CA ARG A 145 21.65 38.79 7.92
C ARG A 145 21.16 38.10 6.64
N ASP A 146 21.88 38.28 5.54
CA ASP A 146 21.51 37.74 4.22
C ASP A 146 21.67 36.20 4.13
N VAL A 147 22.51 35.60 4.96
CA VAL A 147 22.73 34.14 5.03
C VAL A 147 21.99 33.53 6.24
N ALA A 148 21.88 34.29 7.33
CA ALA A 148 21.20 33.90 8.55
C ALA A 148 19.70 33.75 8.36
N ARG A 149 19.07 34.65 7.59
CA ARG A 149 17.61 34.68 7.43
C ARG A 149 17.06 33.48 6.65
N PRO A 150 17.63 33.08 5.50
CA PRO A 150 17.20 31.85 4.82
C PRO A 150 17.37 30.59 5.68
N LEU A 151 18.45 30.52 6.47
CA LEU A 151 18.71 29.41 7.39
C LEU A 151 17.68 29.38 8.53
N TYR A 152 17.38 30.54 9.12
CA TYR A 152 16.37 30.67 10.16
C TYR A 152 14.98 30.29 9.64
N ASP A 153 14.58 30.82 8.48
CA ASP A 153 13.29 30.53 7.85
C ASP A 153 13.17 29.02 7.53
N MET A 154 14.25 28.38 7.07
CA MET A 154 14.27 26.93 6.83
C MET A 154 14.15 26.11 8.12
N ILE A 155 14.78 26.55 9.23
CA ILE A 155 14.66 25.88 10.53
C ILE A 155 13.24 26.02 11.09
N GLU A 156 12.66 27.21 11.00
CA GLU A 156 11.30 27.48 11.48
C GLU A 156 10.25 26.72 10.64
N GLU A 157 10.43 26.64 9.33
CA GLU A 157 9.58 25.83 8.45
C GLU A 157 9.67 24.35 8.83
N VAL A 158 10.88 23.81 9.03
CA VAL A 158 11.05 22.40 9.42
C VAL A 158 10.44 22.13 10.80
N GLU A 159 10.58 23.04 11.77
CA GLU A 159 9.98 22.89 13.10
C GLU A 159 8.45 22.96 13.06
N ARG A 160 7.90 23.78 12.17
CA ARG A 160 6.45 23.90 11.96
C ARG A 160 5.87 22.71 11.20
N GLU A 161 6.59 22.16 10.22
CA GLU A 161 6.16 21.05 9.38
C GLU A 161 6.44 19.67 9.99
N ALA A 162 7.45 19.53 10.85
CA ALA A 162 7.78 18.28 11.53
C ALA A 162 6.59 17.63 12.26
N PRO A 163 5.79 18.33 13.10
CA PRO A 163 4.62 17.73 13.73
C PRO A 163 3.53 17.36 12.72
N ASN A 164 3.41 18.11 11.62
CA ASN A 164 2.45 17.78 10.55
C ASN A 164 2.84 16.49 9.84
N ASN A 165 4.13 16.29 9.53
CA ASN A 165 4.60 15.07 8.88
C ASN A 165 4.41 13.83 9.77
N VAL A 166 4.71 13.94 11.07
CA VAL A 166 4.45 12.84 12.03
C VAL A 166 2.96 12.54 12.12
N PHE A 167 2.12 13.58 12.19
CA PHE A 167 0.66 13.42 12.20
C PHE A 167 0.15 12.68 10.96
N VAL A 168 0.63 13.04 9.77
CA VAL A 168 0.27 12.40 8.51
C VAL A 168 0.65 10.91 8.53
N ILE A 169 1.85 10.55 9.01
CA ILE A 169 2.28 9.15 9.14
C ILE A 169 1.34 8.37 10.08
N ILE A 170 0.97 8.96 11.22
CA ILE A 170 0.05 8.34 12.19
C ILE A 170 -1.33 8.12 11.57
N VAL A 171 -1.89 9.14 10.90
CA VAL A 171 -3.19 9.04 10.23
C VAL A 171 -3.17 7.94 9.17
N PHE A 172 -2.14 7.90 8.32
CA PHE A 172 -1.98 6.84 7.34
C PHE A 172 -1.85 5.45 7.98
N GLY A 173 -1.13 5.34 9.10
CA GLY A 173 -1.04 4.09 9.88
C GLY A 173 -2.41 3.64 10.41
N VAL A 174 -3.20 4.55 10.99
CA VAL A 174 -4.54 4.24 11.49
C VAL A 174 -5.48 3.83 10.35
N VAL A 175 -5.48 4.57 9.25
CA VAL A 175 -6.29 4.25 8.07
C VAL A 175 -5.89 2.89 7.50
N GLY A 176 -4.58 2.61 7.39
CA GLY A 176 -4.06 1.32 6.96
C GLY A 176 -4.53 0.17 7.85
N MET A 177 -4.44 0.33 9.18
CA MET A 177 -4.93 -0.66 10.15
C MET A 177 -6.43 -0.93 9.98
N VAL A 178 -7.25 0.11 9.85
CA VAL A 178 -8.70 -0.03 9.62
C VAL A 178 -8.98 -0.78 8.33
N LEU A 179 -8.27 -0.46 7.25
CA LEU A 179 -8.41 -1.16 5.96
C LEU A 179 -7.99 -2.63 6.06
N GLN A 180 -6.92 -2.97 6.79
CA GLN A 180 -6.49 -4.35 7.01
C GLN A 180 -7.51 -5.17 7.81
N VAL A 181 -8.08 -4.60 8.88
CA VAL A 181 -9.16 -5.24 9.64
C VAL A 181 -10.37 -5.47 8.75
N ALA A 182 -10.78 -4.46 7.96
CA ALA A 182 -11.89 -4.58 7.04
C ALA A 182 -11.63 -5.65 5.95
N ALA A 183 -10.43 -5.67 5.37
CA ALA A 183 -10.00 -6.66 4.39
C ALA A 183 -10.09 -8.08 4.95
N PHE A 184 -9.56 -8.30 6.16
CA PHE A 184 -9.59 -9.60 6.83
C PHE A 184 -11.03 -10.06 7.12
N VAL A 185 -11.87 -9.17 7.67
CA VAL A 185 -13.28 -9.48 7.98
C VAL A 185 -14.05 -9.83 6.71
N MET A 186 -13.87 -9.07 5.63
CA MET A 186 -14.57 -9.33 4.37
C MET A 186 -14.06 -10.61 3.71
N ALA A 187 -12.75 -10.85 3.66
CA ALA A 187 -12.18 -12.08 3.12
C ALA A 187 -12.63 -13.33 3.90
N ARG A 188 -12.71 -13.26 5.23
CA ARG A 188 -13.26 -14.33 6.07
C ARG A 188 -14.73 -14.59 5.77
N ARG A 189 -15.55 -13.53 5.63
CA ARG A 189 -16.97 -13.67 5.29
C ARG A 189 -17.18 -14.33 3.93
N LEU A 190 -16.35 -14.00 2.94
CA LEU A 190 -16.38 -14.64 1.62
C LEU A 190 -15.94 -16.12 1.71
N ALA A 191 -14.85 -16.41 2.41
CA ALA A 191 -14.31 -17.77 2.54
C ALA A 191 -15.22 -18.74 3.32
N SER A 192 -15.87 -18.27 4.40
CA SER A 192 -16.83 -19.08 5.18
C SER A 192 -18.05 -19.48 4.36
N ARG A 193 -18.41 -18.66 3.36
CA ARG A 193 -19.61 -18.89 2.54
C ARG A 193 -19.38 -19.92 1.44
N GLU A 194 -18.23 -19.89 0.76
CA GLU A 194 -17.87 -20.96 -0.17
C GLU A 194 -17.86 -22.33 0.52
N GLY A 195 -17.50 -22.38 1.81
CA GLY A 195 -17.58 -23.62 2.60
C GLY A 195 -18.99 -24.13 2.85
N ILE A 196 -19.97 -23.24 2.97
CA ILE A 196 -21.39 -23.60 3.15
C ILE A 196 -21.99 -24.03 1.80
N GLU A 197 -21.69 -23.33 0.71
CA GLU A 197 -22.19 -23.67 -0.63
C GLU A 197 -21.60 -25.00 -1.11
N PHE A 198 -20.29 -25.24 -0.91
CA PHE A 198 -19.67 -26.53 -1.26
C PHE A 198 -20.19 -27.69 -0.40
N GLY A 199 -20.46 -27.47 0.88
CA GLY A 199 -21.06 -28.46 1.78
C GLY A 199 -22.52 -28.77 1.44
N ALA A 200 -23.30 -27.74 1.07
CA ALA A 200 -24.68 -27.90 0.63
C ALA A 200 -24.79 -28.59 -0.74
N GLU A 201 -23.83 -28.35 -1.63
CA GLU A 201 -23.77 -29.00 -2.95
C GLU A 201 -23.30 -30.46 -2.86
N ALA A 202 -22.38 -30.78 -1.94
CA ALA A 202 -22.01 -32.16 -1.62
C ALA A 202 -23.15 -32.96 -0.96
N ALA A 203 -24.05 -32.28 -0.23
CA ALA A 203 -25.22 -32.88 0.42
C ALA A 203 -26.46 -32.98 -0.49
N ARG A 204 -26.44 -32.45 -1.72
CA ARG A 204 -27.57 -32.53 -2.65
C ARG A 204 -27.65 -33.91 -3.32
N PRO A 205 -28.85 -34.52 -3.41
CA PRO A 205 -29.03 -35.80 -4.09
C PRO A 205 -28.66 -35.68 -5.58
N ARG A 206 -27.92 -36.69 -6.08
CA ARG A 206 -27.38 -36.77 -7.45
C ARG A 206 -28.41 -36.54 -8.57
N SER A 207 -29.71 -36.72 -8.31
CA SER A 207 -30.80 -36.48 -9.25
C SER A 207 -31.01 -34.99 -9.56
N ALA A 208 -30.85 -34.10 -8.58
CA ALA A 208 -31.05 -32.64 -8.76
C ALA A 208 -29.91 -31.97 -9.54
N ARG A 209 -28.74 -32.61 -9.61
CA ARG A 209 -27.58 -32.11 -10.39
C ARG A 209 -27.77 -32.29 -11.89
N LYS A 210 -28.46 -33.36 -12.30
CA LYS A 210 -28.72 -33.69 -13.71
C LYS A 210 -29.78 -32.77 -14.35
N GLU A 211 -30.76 -32.30 -13.57
CA GLU A 211 -31.77 -31.34 -14.03
C GLU A 211 -31.19 -29.92 -14.22
N ARG A 212 -30.20 -29.52 -13.42
CA ARG A 212 -29.57 -28.19 -13.57
C ARG A 212 -28.66 -28.12 -14.80
N ASP A 213 -27.90 -29.17 -15.09
CA ASP A 213 -27.09 -29.23 -16.31
C ASP A 213 -27.99 -29.31 -17.57
N ALA A 214 -29.15 -29.97 -17.49
CA ALA A 214 -30.14 -29.96 -18.58
C ALA A 214 -30.81 -28.59 -18.77
N CYS A 215 -31.05 -27.84 -17.69
CA CYS A 215 -31.66 -26.51 -17.75
C CYS A 215 -30.65 -25.42 -18.18
N ALA A 216 -29.37 -25.56 -17.81
CA ALA A 216 -28.30 -24.64 -18.21
C ALA A 216 -27.94 -24.76 -19.71
N VAL A 217 -28.09 -25.96 -20.30
CA VAL A 217 -27.94 -26.16 -21.75
C VAL A 217 -29.15 -25.61 -22.52
N ALA A 218 -30.34 -25.59 -21.93
CA ALA A 218 -31.55 -25.07 -22.59
C ALA A 218 -31.66 -23.53 -22.60
N THR A 219 -30.93 -22.82 -21.73
CA THR A 219 -30.91 -21.34 -21.69
C THR A 219 -29.76 -20.71 -22.47
N ALA A 220 -29.00 -21.49 -23.25
CA ALA A 220 -27.82 -21.02 -23.98
C ALA A 220 -28.05 -20.79 -25.49
N ASP A 221 -29.28 -20.94 -26.00
CA ASP A 221 -29.57 -20.96 -27.44
C ASP A 221 -30.57 -19.90 -27.95
N ASP A 222 -30.88 -18.84 -27.19
CA ASP A 222 -31.73 -17.76 -27.73
C ASP A 222 -31.30 -16.37 -27.26
N ASP A 223 -31.21 -15.45 -28.21
CA ASP A 223 -30.83 -14.02 -28.14
C ASP A 223 -29.35 -13.63 -28.40
N SER A 224 -28.99 -13.48 -29.68
CA SER A 224 -28.20 -12.31 -30.14
C SER A 224 -28.26 -12.13 -31.67
N ASP A 225 -29.20 -11.29 -32.14
CA ASP A 225 -29.05 -10.55 -33.39
C ASP A 225 -27.99 -9.45 -33.19
N GLY A 226 -26.83 -9.59 -33.84
CA GLY A 226 -25.71 -8.66 -33.66
C GLY A 226 -24.65 -8.74 -34.75
N ALA A 227 -24.99 -8.26 -35.95
CA ALA A 227 -24.11 -7.73 -37.00
C ALA A 227 -22.68 -8.31 -37.14
N ASP A 228 -22.51 -9.15 -38.16
CA ASP A 228 -21.24 -9.45 -38.83
C ASP A 228 -20.55 -8.15 -39.30
N HIS A 229 -19.43 -7.80 -38.68
CA HIS A 229 -18.41 -6.96 -39.29
C HIS A 229 -17.03 -7.42 -38.86
N ASP A 230 -16.43 -8.29 -39.68
CA ASP A 230 -15.00 -8.58 -39.64
C ASP A 230 -14.19 -7.27 -39.80
N PRO A 231 -13.28 -6.92 -38.88
CA PRO A 231 -12.37 -5.81 -39.10
C PRO A 231 -11.25 -6.21 -40.09
N PRO A 232 -10.88 -5.34 -41.04
CA PRO A 232 -9.92 -5.69 -42.08
C PRO A 232 -8.49 -5.93 -41.53
N PRO A 233 -7.70 -6.82 -42.16
CA PRO A 233 -6.40 -7.22 -41.66
C PRO A 233 -5.37 -6.11 -41.88
N GLY A 234 -4.86 -5.51 -40.81
CA GLY A 234 -3.77 -4.52 -40.91
C GLY A 234 -3.58 -3.59 -39.71
N TRP A 235 -4.55 -3.53 -38.79
CA TRP A 235 -4.50 -2.59 -37.66
C TRP A 235 -3.48 -2.94 -36.57
N ARG A 236 -3.05 -4.20 -36.45
CA ARG A 236 -2.10 -4.60 -35.39
C ARG A 236 -0.64 -4.16 -35.61
N LYS A 237 -0.24 -3.76 -36.82
CA LYS A 237 1.15 -3.37 -37.11
C LYS A 237 1.44 -1.86 -37.02
N LYS A 238 0.42 -0.98 -37.06
CA LYS A 238 0.64 0.48 -37.04
C LYS A 238 0.72 1.09 -35.63
N ALA A 239 0.22 0.41 -34.59
CA ALA A 239 0.31 0.91 -33.21
C ALA A 239 1.73 0.78 -32.62
N ASN A 240 2.48 -0.27 -33.01
CA ASN A 240 3.83 -0.49 -32.48
C ASN A 240 4.89 0.47 -33.04
N LEU A 241 4.70 1.05 -34.22
CA LEU A 241 5.67 2.00 -34.80
C LEU A 241 5.52 3.43 -34.26
N ARG A 242 4.35 3.79 -33.72
CA ARG A 242 4.14 5.11 -33.09
C ARG A 242 4.66 5.21 -31.65
N MET A 243 4.98 4.08 -31.00
CA MET A 243 5.58 4.09 -29.66
C MET A 243 7.10 4.36 -29.70
N TYR A 244 7.78 3.97 -30.78
CA TYR A 244 9.22 4.24 -30.95
C TYR A 244 9.55 5.66 -31.43
N THR A 245 8.59 6.41 -31.98
CA THR A 245 8.80 7.80 -32.42
C THR A 245 8.59 8.84 -31.32
N ILE A 246 8.05 8.45 -30.16
CA ILE A 246 7.90 9.35 -29.01
C ILE A 246 9.16 9.32 -28.12
N LEU A 247 9.90 8.21 -28.10
CA LEU A 247 11.17 8.09 -27.36
C LEU A 247 12.33 8.85 -28.02
N ASP A 248 12.24 9.17 -29.32
CA ASP A 248 13.27 9.91 -30.08
C ASP A 248 13.08 11.44 -30.02
N LYS A 249 12.11 11.93 -29.26
CA LYS A 249 11.90 13.38 -29.02
C LYS A 249 12.24 13.81 -27.59
N ILE A 250 12.68 12.88 -26.75
CA ILE A 250 13.00 13.12 -25.33
C ILE A 250 14.52 13.04 -25.07
N PHE A 251 15.32 12.58 -26.04
CA PHE A 251 16.78 12.61 -26.01
C PHE A 251 17.34 13.50 -27.11
#